data_AF-A0A1F5A987-F1
#
_entry.id   AF-A0A1F5A987-F1
#
_cell.length_a   1.000
_cell.length_b   1.000
_cell.length_c   1.000
_cell.angle_alpha   90.00
_cell.angle_beta   90.00
_cell.angle_gamma   90.00
#
_symmetry.space_group_name_H-M   'P 1'
#
loop_
_entity.id
_entity.type
_entity.pdbx_description
1 polymer ?
#
loop_
_entity_poly.entity_id
_entity_poly.type
_entity_poly.pdbx_seq_one_letter_code
_entity_poly.pdbx_strand_id
1 'polypeptide(L)'
;MGNETLIEAIRTKLAAAVESVSESLGDQVLTVRPGSLRSAMAALREGPFDYAVLLDLTCVDYAAGEGRFELVYHLYSMSRNTRLRLKVSVPAADPAVDSLNGLWKNADWLEREVFDMFGVRFDGHPYLRRLLTYEGFEGHPLRKSYPWRLAQPRIPMKDKA
;
A
#
# COMPACT_ATOMS: atom_id res chain seq x y z
N MET A 1 0.31 -8.16 26.82
CA MET A 1 1.63 -7.82 26.26
C MET A 1 1.64 -6.33 26.03
N GLY A 2 2.58 -5.58 26.59
CA GLY A 2 2.74 -4.17 26.24
C GLY A 2 3.14 -4.04 24.76
N ASN A 3 2.84 -2.90 24.13
CA ASN A 3 3.16 -2.66 22.72
C ASN A 3 4.65 -2.91 22.40
N GLU A 4 5.55 -2.53 23.31
CA GLU A 4 7.00 -2.78 23.20
C GLU A 4 7.35 -4.27 22.98
N THR A 5 6.74 -5.18 23.75
CA THR A 5 7.00 -6.63 23.64
C THR A 5 6.49 -7.22 22.32
N LEU A 6 5.42 -6.64 21.76
CA LEU A 6 4.86 -7.07 20.47
C LEU A 6 5.79 -6.70 19.32
N ILE A 7 6.33 -5.49 19.35
CA ILE A 7 7.23 -4.98 18.31
C ILE A 7 8.53 -5.77 18.28
N GLU A 8 9.12 -6.08 19.45
CA GLU A 8 10.34 -6.90 19.50
C GLU A 8 10.09 -8.30 18.94
N ALA A 9 8.91 -8.89 19.18
CA ALA A 9 8.54 -10.15 18.56
C ALA A 9 8.39 -10.02 17.03
N ILE A 10 7.75 -8.95 16.54
CA ILE A 10 7.63 -8.65 15.10
C ILE A 10 9.01 -8.48 14.47
N ARG A 11 9.89 -7.69 15.10
CA ARG A 11 11.26 -7.44 14.66
C ARG A 11 12.08 -8.72 14.59
N THR A 12 11.96 -9.58 15.59
CA THR A 12 12.63 -10.89 15.62
C THR A 12 12.13 -11.78 14.48
N LYS A 13 10.81 -11.84 14.27
CA LYS A 13 10.21 -12.69 13.24
C LYS A 13 10.51 -12.19 11.82
N LEU A 14 10.58 -10.88 11.63
CA LEU A 14 10.73 -10.21 10.33
C LEU A 14 12.13 -9.61 10.12
N ALA A 15 13.14 -10.04 10.89
CA ALA A 15 14.47 -9.42 10.89
C ALA A 15 15.10 -9.30 9.50
N ALA A 16 14.84 -10.25 8.59
CA ALA A 16 15.34 -10.22 7.21
C ALA A 16 14.57 -9.25 6.29
N ALA A 17 13.33 -8.90 6.63
CA ALA A 17 12.43 -8.08 5.83
C ALA A 17 12.41 -6.60 6.26
N VAL A 18 12.62 -6.34 7.54
CA VAL A 18 12.51 -5.01 8.16
C VAL A 18 13.78 -4.19 7.92
N GLU A 19 13.59 -2.96 7.48
CA GLU A 19 14.65 -1.96 7.33
C GLU A 19 14.74 -1.07 8.56
N SER A 20 13.60 -0.58 9.04
CA SER A 20 13.54 0.25 10.23
C SER A 20 12.22 0.08 10.97
N VAL A 21 12.27 0.36 12.27
CA VAL A 21 11.11 0.43 13.15
C VAL A 21 11.13 1.82 13.79
N SER A 22 10.01 2.51 13.79
CA SER A 22 9.86 3.79 14.47
C SER A 22 8.49 3.90 15.11
N GLU A 23 8.35 4.84 16.04
CA GLU A 23 7.07 5.18 16.63
C GLU A 23 6.66 6.58 16.17
N SER A 24 5.39 6.74 15.82
CA SER A 24 4.84 8.03 15.43
C SER A 24 3.44 8.20 15.99
N LEU A 25 3.24 9.22 16.84
CA LEU A 25 1.95 9.57 17.43
C LEU A 25 1.26 8.39 18.13
N GLY A 26 2.03 7.51 18.77
CA GLY A 26 1.54 6.32 19.48
C GLY A 26 1.27 5.09 18.60
N ASP A 27 1.40 5.22 17.27
CA ASP A 27 1.36 4.10 16.34
C ASP A 27 2.77 3.61 16.01
N GLN A 28 2.92 2.30 15.87
CA GLN A 28 4.16 1.68 15.44
C GLN A 28 4.25 1.69 13.92
N VAL A 29 5.43 2.03 13.42
CA VAL A 29 5.73 2.16 11.99
C VAL A 29 6.85 1.22 11.62
N LEU A 30 6.58 0.32 10.68
CA LEU A 30 7.51 -0.68 10.19
C LEU A 30 7.86 -0.37 8.74
N THR A 31 9.13 -0.16 8.43
CA THR A 31 9.59 -0.03 7.03
C THR A 31 10.11 -1.37 6.55
N VAL A 32 9.60 -1.84 5.42
CA VAL A 32 9.89 -3.18 4.86
C VAL A 32 10.34 -3.06 3.41
N ARG A 33 11.29 -3.92 3.01
CA ARG A 33 11.74 -4.01 1.62
C ARG A 33 10.61 -4.47 0.69
N PRO A 34 10.46 -3.90 -0.52
CA PRO A 34 9.44 -4.31 -1.48
C PRO A 34 9.40 -5.83 -1.74
N GLY A 35 10.57 -6.45 -1.95
CA GLY A 35 10.67 -7.88 -2.24
C GLY A 35 10.32 -8.82 -1.07
N SER A 36 10.17 -8.28 0.14
CA SER A 36 9.77 -9.04 1.34
C SER A 36 8.37 -8.66 1.82
N LEU A 37 7.65 -7.79 1.10
CA LEU A 37 6.35 -7.27 1.53
C LEU A 37 5.34 -8.41 1.76
N ARG A 38 5.13 -9.28 0.76
CA ARG A 38 4.11 -10.32 0.83
C ARG A 38 4.36 -11.32 1.96
N SER A 39 5.62 -11.74 2.14
CA SER A 39 6.00 -12.67 3.21
C SER A 39 5.86 -12.04 4.60
N ALA A 40 6.25 -10.76 4.75
CA ALA A 40 6.06 -10.01 5.98
C ALA A 40 4.57 -9.84 6.32
N MET A 41 3.76 -9.46 5.34
CA MET A 41 2.31 -9.28 5.53
C MET A 41 1.61 -10.60 5.87
N ALA A 42 1.98 -11.72 5.24
CA ALA A 42 1.45 -13.03 5.59
C ALA A 42 1.77 -13.40 7.04
N ALA A 43 3.02 -13.18 7.48
CA ALA A 43 3.44 -13.45 8.85
C ALA A 43 2.77 -12.53 9.88
N LEU A 44 2.44 -11.28 9.53
CA LEU A 44 1.70 -10.35 10.39
C LEU A 44 0.23 -10.71 10.50
N ARG A 45 -0.38 -11.19 9.41
CA ARG A 45 -1.77 -11.62 9.39
C ARG A 45 -1.99 -12.87 10.23
N GLU A 46 -1.07 -13.82 10.12
CA GLU A 46 -1.19 -15.13 10.77
C GLU A 46 -0.48 -15.19 12.13
N GLY A 47 -0.72 -16.29 12.84
CA GLY A 47 0.00 -16.61 14.08
C GLY A 47 -0.32 -15.66 15.24
N PRO A 48 0.64 -15.36 16.11
CA PRO A 48 0.36 -14.65 17.35
C PRO A 48 0.04 -13.16 17.15
N PHE A 49 0.33 -12.57 15.99
CA PHE A 49 0.15 -11.13 15.75
C PHE A 49 -1.28 -10.77 15.37
N ASP A 50 -1.96 -11.62 14.60
CA ASP A 50 -3.38 -11.54 14.28
C ASP A 50 -3.81 -10.15 13.75
N TYR A 51 -3.06 -9.62 12.77
CA TYR A 51 -3.48 -8.43 12.02
C TYR A 51 -4.51 -8.82 10.95
N ALA A 52 -5.70 -9.23 11.40
CA ALA A 52 -6.76 -9.73 10.54
C ALA A 52 -7.36 -8.64 9.63
N VAL A 53 -7.26 -7.36 10.01
CA VAL A 53 -7.90 -6.24 9.30
C VAL A 53 -6.85 -5.37 8.62
N LEU A 54 -6.90 -5.32 7.29
CA LEU A 54 -6.27 -4.25 6.49
C LEU A 54 -7.24 -3.07 6.48
N LEU A 55 -6.91 -1.99 7.19
CA LEU A 55 -7.77 -0.81 7.28
C LEU A 55 -7.70 0.04 6.01
N ASP A 56 -6.48 0.28 5.53
CA ASP A 56 -6.23 1.18 4.41
C ASP A 56 -4.90 0.86 3.73
N LEU A 57 -4.82 1.21 2.45
CA LEU A 57 -3.60 1.21 1.66
C LEU A 57 -3.59 2.48 0.83
N THR A 58 -2.60 3.31 1.08
CA THR A 58 -2.38 4.56 0.35
C THR A 58 -0.95 4.65 -0.17
N CYS A 59 -0.69 5.64 -1.01
CA CYS A 59 0.63 5.92 -1.55
C CYS A 59 0.96 7.40 -1.35
N VAL A 60 2.22 7.68 -1.05
CA VAL A 60 2.75 9.04 -0.95
C VAL A 60 3.80 9.21 -2.04
N ASP A 61 3.63 10.23 -2.88
CA ASP A 61 4.64 10.63 -3.88
C ASP A 61 5.54 11.72 -3.27
N TYR A 62 6.77 11.34 -2.94
CA TYR A 62 7.82 12.23 -2.48
C TYR A 62 8.55 12.86 -3.67
N ALA A 63 8.61 14.19 -3.71
CA ALA A 63 9.16 14.93 -4.85
C ALA A 63 10.66 14.67 -5.13
N ALA A 64 11.42 14.17 -4.14
CA ALA A 64 12.85 13.85 -4.26
C ALA A 64 13.20 12.61 -3.42
N GLY A 65 14.16 11.80 -3.91
CA GLY A 65 14.70 10.62 -3.22
C GLY A 65 14.76 9.35 -4.11
N GLU A 66 15.66 8.43 -3.76
CA GLU A 66 15.61 7.04 -4.25
C GLU A 66 14.44 6.35 -3.54
N GLY A 67 13.38 6.01 -4.26
CA GLY A 67 12.12 5.53 -3.65
C GLY A 67 11.03 6.60 -3.56
N ARG A 68 10.72 7.20 -4.71
CA ARG A 68 9.74 8.28 -4.86
C ARG A 68 8.34 7.93 -4.37
N PHE A 69 7.91 6.66 -4.48
CA PHE A 69 6.60 6.23 -4.02
C PHE A 69 6.71 5.45 -2.72
N GLU A 70 6.10 5.95 -1.64
CA GLU A 70 5.97 5.23 -0.38
C GLU A 70 4.55 4.67 -0.25
N LEU A 71 4.41 3.35 -0.31
CA LEU A 71 3.16 2.67 0.00
C LEU A 71 3.01 2.57 1.51
N VAL A 72 1.85 2.94 2.03
CA VAL A 72 1.52 2.92 3.46
C VAL A 72 0.32 2.03 3.67
N TYR A 73 0.53 0.95 4.41
CA TYR A 73 -0.49 -0.02 4.81
C TYR A 73 -0.85 0.21 6.27
N HIS A 74 -2.15 0.32 6.56
CA HIS A 74 -2.66 0.39 7.91
C HIS A 74 -3.28 -0.94 8.31
N LEU A 75 -2.69 -1.59 9.30
CA LEU A 75 -3.14 -2.86 9.84
C LEU A 75 -3.73 -2.69 11.22
N TYR A 76 -4.74 -3.50 11.52
CA TYR A 76 -5.38 -3.55 12.82
C TYR A 76 -5.61 -4.98 13.30
N SER A 77 -5.24 -5.22 14.55
CA SER A 77 -5.51 -6.47 15.25
C SER A 77 -6.67 -6.26 16.21
N MET A 78 -7.79 -6.95 15.94
CA MET A 78 -8.99 -6.89 16.80
C MET A 78 -8.74 -7.54 18.16
N SER A 79 -8.03 -8.67 18.19
CA SER A 79 -7.77 -9.45 19.40
C SER A 79 -6.86 -8.71 20.38
N ARG A 80 -5.91 -7.93 19.87
CA ARG A 80 -4.94 -7.17 20.66
C ARG A 80 -5.32 -5.70 20.82
N ASN A 81 -6.29 -5.22 20.03
CA ASN A 81 -6.64 -3.80 19.90
C ASN A 81 -5.42 -2.92 19.61
N THR A 82 -4.56 -3.37 18.69
CA THR A 82 -3.33 -2.66 18.29
C THR A 82 -3.34 -2.30 16.82
N ARG A 83 -2.76 -1.15 16.48
CA ARG A 83 -2.55 -0.68 15.11
C ARG A 83 -1.09 -0.79 14.74
N LEU A 84 -0.83 -1.09 13.48
CA LEU A 84 0.51 -1.11 12.91
C LEU A 84 0.47 -0.44 11.54
N ARG A 85 1.42 0.45 11.29
CA ARG A 85 1.62 1.06 9.98
C ARG A 85 2.82 0.41 9.33
N LEU A 86 2.64 -0.16 8.14
CA LEU A 86 3.74 -0.71 7.37
C LEU A 86 4.01 0.20 6.16
N LYS A 87 5.26 0.52 5.94
CA LYS A 87 5.73 1.38 4.85
C LYS A 87 6.64 0.59 3.92
N VAL A 88 6.47 0.82 2.62
CA VAL A 88 7.33 0.26 1.58
C VAL A 88 7.73 1.36 0.62
N SER A 89 9.03 1.56 0.46
CA SER A 89 9.56 2.52 -0.51
C SER A 89 9.79 1.85 -1.86
N VAL A 90 9.24 2.43 -2.92
CA VAL A 90 9.23 1.89 -4.28
C VAL A 90 9.80 2.93 -5.26
N PRO A 91 10.74 2.55 -6.15
CA PRO A 91 11.30 3.46 -7.13
C PRO A 91 10.27 3.88 -8.19
N ALA A 92 10.36 5.11 -8.69
CA ALA A 92 9.45 5.59 -9.74
C ALA A 92 9.75 5.06 -11.15
N ALA A 93 10.95 4.51 -11.37
CA ALA A 93 11.35 3.97 -12.67
C ALA A 93 10.55 2.72 -13.05
N ASP A 94 10.31 1.83 -12.09
CA ASP A 94 9.44 0.66 -12.24
C ASP A 94 8.67 0.44 -10.92
N PRO A 95 7.55 1.14 -10.71
CA PRO A 95 6.82 1.05 -9.46
C PRO A 95 5.97 -0.22 -9.45
N ALA A 96 6.51 -1.29 -8.87
CA ALA A 96 5.83 -2.57 -8.73
C ALA A 96 6.04 -3.18 -7.34
N VAL A 97 5.00 -3.83 -6.82
CA VAL A 97 5.02 -4.61 -5.57
C VAL A 97 4.12 -5.84 -5.68
N ASP A 98 4.30 -6.82 -4.81
CA ASP A 98 3.41 -7.97 -4.74
C ASP A 98 2.01 -7.59 -4.24
N SER A 99 0.98 -8.12 -4.90
CA SER A 99 -0.41 -8.00 -4.46
C SER A 99 -0.68 -8.75 -3.15
N LEU A 100 -1.50 -8.14 -2.30
CA LEU A 100 -2.00 -8.67 -1.04
C LEU A 100 -3.45 -9.16 -1.13
N ASN A 101 -4.08 -9.14 -2.32
CA ASN A 101 -5.44 -9.65 -2.55
C ASN A 101 -5.64 -11.11 -2.08
N GLY A 102 -4.60 -11.94 -2.22
CA GLY A 102 -4.59 -13.31 -1.72
C GLY A 102 -4.63 -13.42 -0.19
N LEU A 103 -4.19 -12.38 0.50
CA LEU A 103 -4.29 -12.26 1.96
C LEU A 103 -5.61 -11.57 2.32
N TRP A 104 -5.75 -10.28 2.09
CA TRP A 104 -6.98 -9.55 2.40
C TRP A 104 -7.81 -9.28 1.15
N LYS A 105 -9.09 -9.67 1.17
CA LYS A 105 -9.98 -9.48 0.02
C LYS A 105 -10.31 -8.01 -0.28
N ASN A 106 -10.30 -7.15 0.73
CA ASN A 106 -10.49 -5.72 0.53
C ASN A 106 -9.29 -5.02 -0.15
N ALA A 107 -8.12 -5.66 -0.18
CA ALA A 107 -6.96 -5.14 -0.90
C ALA A 107 -7.24 -4.99 -2.41
N ASP A 108 -8.21 -5.73 -2.97
CA ASP A 108 -8.64 -5.57 -4.37
C ASP A 108 -8.95 -4.10 -4.74
N TRP A 109 -9.73 -3.43 -3.89
CA TRP A 109 -10.16 -2.07 -4.14
C TRP A 109 -9.04 -1.08 -3.90
N LEU A 110 -8.30 -1.26 -2.79
CA LEU A 110 -7.25 -0.35 -2.38
C LEU A 110 -6.04 -0.38 -3.34
N GLU A 111 -5.64 -1.57 -3.80
CA GLU A 111 -4.55 -1.73 -4.78
C GLU A 111 -4.93 -1.08 -6.12
N ARG A 112 -6.19 -1.22 -6.54
CA ARG A 112 -6.70 -0.57 -7.76
C ARG A 112 -6.78 0.95 -7.64
N GLU A 113 -7.14 1.47 -6.47
CA GLU A 113 -7.10 2.91 -6.19
C GLU A 113 -5.67 3.46 -6.31
N VAL A 114 -4.70 2.82 -5.67
CA VAL A 114 -3.29 3.22 -5.74
C VAL A 114 -2.75 3.11 -7.17
N PHE A 115 -3.10 2.04 -7.89
CA PHE A 115 -2.75 1.90 -9.30
C PHE A 115 -3.32 3.04 -10.15
N ASP A 116 -4.59 3.40 -9.95
CA ASP A 116 -5.23 4.46 -10.72
C ASP A 116 -4.64 5.85 -10.42
N MET A 117 -4.43 6.15 -9.13
CA MET A 117 -4.00 7.47 -8.66
C MET A 117 -2.50 7.71 -8.80
N PHE A 118 -1.67 6.68 -8.61
CA PHE A 118 -0.21 6.76 -8.58
C PHE A 118 0.48 5.86 -9.59
N GLY A 119 -0.20 4.93 -10.25
CA GLY A 119 0.39 4.07 -11.28
C GLY A 119 1.35 3.01 -10.75
N VAL A 120 1.24 2.65 -9.48
CA VAL A 120 2.00 1.54 -8.89
C VAL A 120 1.33 0.22 -9.28
N ARG A 121 2.09 -0.71 -9.84
CA ARG A 121 1.60 -2.03 -10.26
C ARG A 121 1.64 -3.01 -9.10
N PHE A 122 0.61 -3.85 -9.03
CA PHE A 122 0.51 -4.91 -8.02
C PHE A 122 0.58 -6.27 -8.72
N ASP A 123 1.71 -6.95 -8.60
CA ASP A 123 1.97 -8.22 -9.28
C ASP A 123 1.17 -9.35 -8.61
N GLY A 124 0.47 -10.14 -9.43
CA GLY A 124 -0.44 -11.19 -8.97
C GLY A 124 -1.86 -10.70 -8.60
N HIS A 125 -2.19 -9.43 -8.82
CA HIS A 125 -3.55 -8.93 -8.66
C HIS A 125 -4.46 -9.46 -9.79
N PRO A 126 -5.65 -10.05 -9.48
CA PRO A 126 -6.49 -10.72 -10.49
C PRO A 126 -7.10 -9.76 -11.51
N TYR A 127 -7.39 -8.51 -11.11
CA TYR A 127 -8.11 -7.56 -11.95
C TYR A 127 -7.63 -6.11 -11.77
N LEU A 128 -6.38 -5.84 -12.14
CA LEU A 128 -5.79 -4.51 -11.95
C LEU A 128 -6.22 -3.57 -13.09
N ARG A 129 -7.28 -2.79 -12.83
CA ARG A 129 -7.75 -1.71 -13.71
C ARG A 129 -8.11 -0.47 -12.91
N ARG A 130 -8.14 0.68 -13.59
CA ARG A 130 -8.60 1.97 -13.05
C ARG A 130 -9.95 1.82 -12.33
N LEU A 131 -10.10 2.52 -11.21
CA LEU A 131 -11.23 2.40 -10.31
C LEU A 131 -11.99 3.72 -10.16
N LEU A 132 -11.27 4.83 -9.97
CA LEU A 132 -11.82 6.15 -9.68
C LEU A 132 -11.90 7.02 -10.92
N THR A 133 -10.89 6.96 -11.79
CA THR A 133 -10.88 7.72 -13.03
C THR A 133 -11.72 7.05 -14.10
N TYR A 134 -12.24 7.86 -15.01
CA TYR A 134 -13.05 7.40 -16.12
C TYR A 134 -12.18 6.75 -17.21
N GLU A 135 -12.80 5.99 -18.12
CA GLU A 135 -12.10 5.08 -19.06
C GLU A 135 -11.06 5.76 -19.97
N GLY A 136 -11.18 7.05 -20.22
CA GLY A 136 -10.32 7.84 -21.11
C GLY A 136 -9.36 8.76 -20.35
N PHE A 137 -9.26 8.63 -19.02
CA PHE A 137 -8.36 9.46 -18.24
C PHE A 137 -6.90 9.12 -18.54
N GLU A 138 -6.12 10.14 -18.88
CA GLU A 138 -4.71 10.01 -19.20
C GLU A 138 -3.84 10.44 -18.00
N GLY A 139 -2.95 9.54 -17.58
CA GLY A 139 -2.02 9.77 -16.47
C GLY A 139 -2.55 9.34 -15.09
N HIS A 140 -1.88 9.85 -14.05
CA HIS A 140 -2.07 9.50 -12.65
C HIS A 140 -2.15 10.77 -11.80
N PRO A 141 -3.36 11.17 -11.35
CA PRO A 141 -3.63 12.53 -10.88
C PRO A 141 -2.93 12.91 -9.58
N LEU A 142 -2.64 11.94 -8.69
CA LEU A 142 -2.03 12.22 -7.39
C LEU A 142 -0.50 12.25 -7.43
N ARG A 143 0.12 11.99 -8.60
CA ARG A 143 1.56 12.22 -8.78
C ARG A 143 1.88 13.70 -8.73
N LYS A 144 2.93 14.08 -8.02
CA LYS A 144 3.41 15.48 -7.94
C LYS A 144 3.87 16.03 -9.29
N SER A 145 4.25 15.16 -10.22
CA SER A 145 4.61 15.53 -11.59
C SER A 145 3.39 15.74 -12.51
N TYR A 146 2.17 15.42 -12.05
CA TYR A 146 0.97 15.54 -12.86
C TYR A 146 0.53 17.03 -12.95
N PRO A 147 0.31 17.57 -14.15
CA PRO A 147 -0.07 18.97 -14.33
C PRO A 147 -1.51 19.23 -13.86
N TRP A 148 -1.67 20.08 -12.84
CA TRP A 148 -2.98 20.37 -12.23
C TRP A 148 -3.96 21.12 -13.15
N ARG A 149 -3.48 21.77 -14.22
CA ARG A 149 -4.33 22.42 -15.25
C ARG A 149 -4.57 21.57 -16.49
N LEU A 150 -4.14 20.31 -16.49
CA LEU A 150 -4.28 19.46 -17.67
C LEU A 150 -5.76 19.22 -17.97
N ALA A 151 -6.19 19.64 -19.16
CA ALA A 151 -7.51 19.33 -19.66
C ALA A 151 -7.54 17.85 -20.07
N GLN A 152 -8.46 17.10 -19.47
CA GLN A 152 -8.63 15.69 -19.72
C GLN A 152 -9.54 15.46 -20.95
N PRO A 153 -9.28 14.44 -21.78
CA PRO A 153 -10.02 14.22 -23.02
C PRO A 153 -11.47 13.82 -22.71
N ARG A 154 -12.42 14.45 -23.40
CA ARG A 154 -13.84 14.17 -23.22
C ARG A 154 -14.21 12.89 -23.95
N ILE A 155 -14.94 12.00 -23.28
CA ILE A 155 -15.53 10.84 -23.94
C ILE A 155 -16.90 11.26 -24.50
N PRO A 156 -17.24 10.87 -25.74
CA PRO A 156 -18.59 11.04 -26.25
C PRO A 156 -19.60 10.34 -25.34
N MET A 157 -20.79 10.93 -25.22
CA MET A 157 -21.87 10.34 -24.46
C MET A 157 -22.22 8.99 -25.10
N LYS A 158 -22.26 7.91 -24.31
CA LYS A 158 -22.74 6.61 -24.81
C LYS A 158 -24.18 6.79 -25.26
N ASP A 159 -24.49 6.39 -26.49
CA ASP A 159 -25.87 6.38 -26.98
C ASP A 159 -26.73 5.55 -26.02
N LYS A 160 -27.90 6.06 -25.66
CA LYS A 160 -28.85 5.32 -24.82
C LYS A 160 -29.35 4.12 -25.65
N ALA A 161 -28.91 2.92 -25.28
CA ALA A 161 -29.48 1.66 -25.76
C ALA A 161 -30.95 1.53 -25.31
#